data_AF-A0A0H4QGJ9-F1
#
_entry.id   AF-A0A0H4QGJ9-F1
#
_cell.length_a   1.000
_cell.length_b   1.000
_cell.length_c   1.000
_cell.angle_alpha   90.00
_cell.angle_beta   90.00
_cell.angle_gamma   90.00
#
_symmetry.space_group_name_H-M   'P 1'
#
loop_
_entity.id
_entity.type
_entity.pdbx_description
1 polymer ?
#
loop_
_entity_poly.entity_id
_entity_poly.type
_entity_poly.pdbx_seq_one_letter_code
_entity_poly.pdbx_strand_id
1 'polypeptide(L)'
;MAEETTLLDDIKTALSISNNDRDKLLNLIIKRTTQRLKSKLHTTEDVPSSLEFILFEVSIRRYNRMSNEGMTSYSQDGESITFSDDDFSGFENDITDYLKEHSENPLPTIKFVDPYSFGRKY
;
A
#
# COMPACT_ATOMS: atom_id res chain seq x y z
N MET A 1 -12.45 -23.65 11.99
CA MET A 1 -11.20 -22.98 12.36
C MET A 1 -10.87 -22.10 11.18
N ALA A 2 -10.92 -20.76 11.34
CA ALA A 2 -10.46 -19.87 10.28
C ALA A 2 -8.95 -20.10 10.17
N GLU A 3 -8.48 -20.51 9.00
CA GLU A 3 -7.06 -20.60 8.74
C GLU A 3 -6.53 -19.16 8.80
N GLU A 4 -5.66 -18.86 9.76
CA GLU A 4 -4.86 -17.63 9.71
C GLU A 4 -3.94 -17.77 8.50
N THR A 5 -4.40 -17.26 7.35
CA THR A 5 -3.57 -17.16 6.17
C THR A 5 -2.54 -16.08 6.41
N THR A 6 -1.28 -16.38 6.11
CA THR A 6 -0.23 -15.37 6.23
C THR A 6 -0.34 -14.41 5.06
N LEU A 7 0.13 -13.17 5.23
CA LEU A 7 0.21 -12.19 4.13
C LEU A 7 0.93 -12.75 2.89
N LEU A 8 1.91 -13.63 3.09
CA LEU A 8 2.60 -14.33 2.01
C LEU A 8 1.66 -15.28 1.25
N ASP A 9 0.85 -16.06 1.96
CA ASP A 9 -0.09 -17.02 1.36
C ASP A 9 -1.21 -16.30 0.60
N ASP A 10 -1.70 -15.17 1.12
CA ASP A 10 -2.67 -14.33 0.43
C ASP A 10 -2.08 -13.79 -0.88
N ILE A 11 -0.84 -13.28 -0.84
CA ILE A 11 -0.15 -12.76 -2.04
C ILE A 11 0.08 -13.88 -3.07
N LYS A 12 0.50 -15.08 -2.63
CA LYS A 12 0.64 -16.24 -3.52
C LYS A 12 -0.67 -16.61 -4.19
N THR A 13 -1.75 -16.63 -3.41
CA THR A 13 -3.10 -16.92 -3.90
C THR A 13 -3.52 -15.89 -4.95
N ALA A 14 -3.30 -14.60 -4.68
CA ALA A 14 -3.62 -13.52 -5.60
C ALA A 14 -2.81 -13.59 -6.92
N LEU A 15 -1.56 -14.05 -6.85
CA LEU A 15 -0.68 -14.22 -8.00
C LEU A 15 -0.85 -15.58 -8.71
N SER A 16 -1.75 -16.45 -8.23
CA SER A 16 -1.91 -17.83 -8.71
C SER A 16 -0.61 -18.64 -8.71
N ILE A 17 0.26 -18.38 -7.72
CA ILE A 17 1.54 -19.09 -7.54
C ILE A 17 1.31 -20.27 -6.60
N SER A 18 1.43 -21.48 -7.11
CA SER A 18 1.27 -22.73 -6.34
C SER A 18 2.58 -23.32 -5.82
N ASN A 19 3.74 -22.82 -6.28
CA ASN A 19 5.06 -23.30 -5.89
C ASN A 19 5.77 -22.33 -4.94
N ASN A 20 6.82 -22.83 -4.27
CA ASN A 20 7.57 -22.06 -3.27
C ASN A 20 8.83 -21.38 -3.84
N ASP A 21 9.02 -21.42 -5.17
CA ASP A 21 10.24 -20.92 -5.81
C ASP A 21 10.40 -19.40 -5.68
N ARG A 22 9.27 -18.69 -5.52
CA ARG A 22 9.22 -17.22 -5.43
C ARG A 22 9.09 -16.72 -3.99
N ASP A 23 9.04 -17.60 -3.01
CA ASP A 23 8.84 -17.24 -1.59
C ASP A 23 9.92 -16.31 -1.07
N LYS A 24 11.18 -16.57 -1.42
CA LYS A 24 12.29 -15.71 -0.99
C LYS A 24 12.14 -14.29 -1.54
N LEU A 25 11.69 -14.17 -2.79
CA LEU A 25 11.47 -12.89 -3.44
C LEU A 25 10.25 -12.18 -2.85
N LEU A 26 9.12 -12.88 -2.69
CA LEU A 26 7.91 -12.33 -2.09
C LEU A 26 8.16 -11.86 -0.66
N ASN A 27 8.83 -12.66 0.17
CA ASN A 27 9.24 -12.26 1.52
C ASN A 27 10.16 -11.04 1.52
N LEU A 28 11.09 -10.95 0.57
CA LEU A 28 11.95 -9.78 0.43
C LEU A 28 11.13 -8.53 0.07
N ILE A 29 10.18 -8.66 -0.87
CA ILE A 29 9.27 -7.57 -1.25
C ILE A 29 8.47 -7.13 -0.03
N ILE A 30 7.75 -8.04 0.63
CA ILE A 30 6.95 -7.77 1.83
C ILE A 30 7.80 -7.04 2.88
N LYS A 31 8.99 -7.58 3.22
CA LYS A 31 9.90 -6.95 4.19
C LYS A 31 10.26 -5.51 3.82
N ARG A 32 10.58 -5.23 2.56
CA ARG A 32 10.93 -3.87 2.10
C ARG A 32 9.72 -2.95 2.11
N THR A 33 8.56 -3.46 1.72
CA THR A 33 7.29 -2.73 1.75
C THR A 33 6.93 -2.35 3.18
N THR A 34 7.04 -3.29 4.13
CA THR A 34 6.83 -3.05 5.56
C THR A 34 7.78 -1.99 6.10
N GLN A 35 9.08 -2.07 5.79
CA GLN A 35 10.04 -1.05 6.20
C GLN A 35 9.68 0.35 5.68
N ARG A 36 9.24 0.45 4.43
CA ARG A 36 8.83 1.72 3.81
C ARG A 36 7.54 2.26 4.42
N LEU A 37 6.55 1.40 4.67
CA LEU A 37 5.31 1.79 5.33
C LEU A 37 5.58 2.27 6.78
N LYS A 38 6.38 1.53 7.55
CA LYS A 38 6.82 1.95 8.90
C LYS A 38 7.49 3.32 8.87
N SER A 39 8.34 3.57 7.86
CA SER A 39 8.97 4.87 7.67
C SER A 39 7.96 6.00 7.40
N LYS A 40 6.93 5.76 6.57
CA LYS A 40 5.84 6.72 6.31
C LYS A 40 4.96 6.97 7.55
N LEU A 41 4.78 5.95 8.39
CA LEU A 41 4.04 6.04 9.64
C LEU A 41 4.85 6.65 10.79
N HIS A 42 6.13 6.97 10.57
CA HIS A 42 7.07 7.44 11.59
C HIS A 42 7.10 6.55 12.85
N THR A 43 6.87 5.24 12.68
CA THR A 43 6.85 4.27 13.78
C THR A 43 7.93 3.21 13.60
N THR A 44 8.41 2.68 14.73
CA THR A 44 9.28 1.50 14.77
C THR A 44 8.50 0.23 15.13
N GLU A 45 7.24 0.39 15.56
CA GLU A 45 6.35 -0.69 15.92
C GLU A 45 5.86 -1.47 14.70
N ASP A 46 5.14 -2.56 14.94
CA ASP A 46 4.56 -3.35 13.86
C ASP A 46 3.42 -2.63 13.18
N VAL A 47 3.24 -2.93 11.88
CA VAL A 47 2.20 -2.31 11.07
C VAL A 47 0.86 -2.81 11.62
N PRO A 48 -0.08 -1.90 11.94
CA PRO A 48 -1.40 -2.29 12.43
C PRO A 48 -2.16 -3.08 11.36
N SER A 49 -3.01 -4.02 11.80
CA SER A 49 -3.84 -4.82 10.89
C SER A 49 -4.75 -3.98 9.99
N SER A 50 -5.15 -2.79 10.44
CA SER A 50 -5.93 -1.83 9.64
C SER A 50 -5.18 -1.34 8.38
N LEU A 51 -3.85 -1.39 8.36
CA LEU A 51 -3.01 -0.97 7.23
C LEU A 51 -2.37 -2.17 6.50
N GLU A 52 -2.67 -3.40 6.90
CA GLU A 52 -2.09 -4.61 6.30
C GLU A 52 -2.46 -4.78 4.83
N PHE A 53 -3.66 -4.33 4.44
CA PHE A 53 -4.10 -4.32 3.04
C PHE A 53 -3.19 -3.51 2.11
N ILE A 54 -2.54 -2.46 2.64
CA ILE A 54 -1.56 -1.66 1.89
C ILE A 54 -0.33 -2.53 1.58
N LEU A 55 0.14 -3.31 2.56
CA LEU A 55 1.27 -4.21 2.36
C LEU A 55 0.95 -5.27 1.30
N PHE A 56 -0.26 -5.82 1.32
CA PHE A 56 -0.76 -6.77 0.33
C PHE A 56 -0.73 -6.19 -1.09
N GLU A 57 -1.44 -5.09 -1.31
CA GLU A 57 -1.57 -4.44 -2.62
C GLU A 57 -0.23 -3.98 -3.18
N VAL A 58 0.58 -3.30 -2.36
CA VAL A 58 1.88 -2.78 -2.80
C VAL A 58 2.85 -3.91 -3.12
N SER A 59 2.81 -5.00 -2.37
CA SER A 59 3.68 -6.16 -2.63
C SER A 59 3.34 -6.84 -3.96
N ILE A 60 2.05 -6.98 -4.29
CA ILE A 60 1.59 -7.49 -5.59
C ILE A 60 2.05 -6.59 -6.73
N ARG A 61 1.85 -5.27 -6.60
CA ARG A 61 2.29 -4.29 -7.63
C ARG A 61 3.80 -4.35 -7.87
N ARG A 62 4.59 -4.39 -6.79
CA ARG A 62 6.06 -4.51 -6.86
C ARG A 62 6.49 -5.82 -7.53
N TYR A 63 5.86 -6.94 -7.18
CA TYR A 63 6.15 -8.22 -7.81
C TYR A 63 5.86 -8.18 -9.32
N ASN A 64 4.69 -7.68 -9.71
CA ASN A 64 4.31 -7.57 -11.12
C ASN A 64 5.26 -6.65 -11.89
N ARG A 65 5.67 -5.52 -11.31
CA ARG A 65 6.66 -4.61 -11.91
C ARG A 65 8.00 -5.31 -12.12
N MET A 66 8.57 -5.94 -11.08
CA MET A 66 9.85 -6.65 -11.17
C MET A 66 9.80 -7.82 -12.15
N SER A 67 8.66 -8.53 -12.20
CA SER A 67 8.45 -9.63 -13.14
C SER A 67 8.37 -9.13 -14.58
N ASN A 68 7.73 -7.97 -14.81
CA ASN A 68 7.61 -7.39 -16.14
C ASN A 68 8.91 -6.74 -16.61
N GLU A 69 9.65 -6.04 -15.74
CA GLU A 69 10.96 -5.43 -16.05
C GLU A 69 12.00 -6.47 -16.54
N GLY A 70 11.96 -7.69 -15.99
CA GLY A 70 12.76 -8.82 -16.48
C GLY A 70 12.40 -9.29 -17.89
N MET A 71 11.15 -9.08 -18.33
CA MET A 71 10.68 -9.37 -19.69
C MET A 71 10.93 -8.19 -20.64
N THR A 72 10.73 -6.95 -20.18
CA THR A 72 10.93 -5.72 -20.98
C THR A 72 12.39 -5.50 -21.36
N SER A 73 13.35 -5.95 -20.51
CA SER A 73 14.78 -5.88 -20.82
C SER A 73 15.19 -6.62 -22.11
N TYR A 74 14.33 -7.50 -22.63
CA TYR A 74 14.58 -8.29 -23.85
C TYR A 74 13.90 -7.71 -25.11
N SER A 75 13.03 -6.71 -25.00
CA SER A 75 12.21 -6.19 -26.11
C SER A 75 12.51 -4.71 -26.39
N GLN A 76 13.48 -4.48 -27.28
CA GLN A 76 13.75 -3.30 -28.13
C GLN A 76 13.42 -1.86 -27.65
N ASP A 77 14.45 -1.02 -27.79
CA ASP A 77 14.42 0.41 -28.16
C ASP A 77 13.37 1.34 -27.52
N GLY A 78 13.83 2.15 -26.57
CA GLY A 78 13.75 3.60 -26.78
C GLY A 78 12.58 4.38 -26.21
N GLU A 79 11.85 3.90 -25.20
CA GLU A 79 11.00 4.77 -24.37
C GLU A 79 11.27 4.57 -22.88
N SER A 80 11.79 5.61 -22.22
CA SER A 80 11.85 5.68 -20.76
C SER A 80 10.42 5.82 -20.23
N ILE A 81 9.81 4.70 -19.83
CA ILE A 81 8.63 4.74 -18.98
C ILE A 81 9.11 5.21 -17.61
N THR A 82 8.91 6.49 -17.31
CA THR A 82 9.11 7.04 -15.97
C THR A 82 8.02 6.46 -15.07
N PHE A 83 8.25 5.28 -14.50
CA PHE A 83 7.40 4.76 -13.45
C PHE A 83 7.49 5.72 -12.26
N SER A 84 6.38 6.38 -11.92
CA SER A 84 6.30 7.16 -10.68
C SER A 84 6.71 6.27 -9.51
N ASP A 85 7.79 6.65 -8.83
CA ASP A 85 8.55 5.85 -7.86
C ASP A 85 7.83 5.66 -6.49
N ASP A 86 6.53 5.95 -6.44
CA ASP A 86 5.73 5.90 -5.22
C ASP A 86 4.59 4.88 -5.29
N ASP A 87 4.94 3.65 -4.89
CA ASP A 87 3.97 2.55 -4.78
C ASP A 87 2.87 2.81 -3.74
N PHE A 88 3.06 3.82 -2.88
CA PHE A 88 2.11 4.21 -1.82
C PHE A 88 1.16 5.34 -2.20
N SER A 89 1.32 5.92 -3.41
CA SER A 89 0.53 7.07 -3.86
C SER A 89 -0.99 6.87 -3.77
N GLY A 90 -1.47 5.63 -3.98
CA GLY A 90 -2.90 5.29 -3.84
C GLY A 90 -3.41 5.15 -2.41
N PHE A 91 -2.53 5.21 -1.41
CA PHE A 91 -2.83 4.97 0.02
C PHE A 91 -2.44 6.15 0.91
N GLU A 92 -2.07 7.29 0.32
CA GLU A 92 -1.64 8.48 1.08
C GLU A 92 -2.73 8.96 2.04
N ASN A 93 -4.01 8.88 1.65
CA ASN A 93 -5.13 9.25 2.50
C ASN A 93 -5.24 8.32 3.71
N ASP A 94 -5.18 7.00 3.51
CA ASP A 94 -5.28 6.01 4.60
C ASP A 94 -4.12 6.17 5.60
N ILE A 95 -2.90 6.37 5.10
CA ILE A 95 -1.70 6.62 5.91
C ILE A 95 -1.86 7.92 6.70
N THR A 96 -2.32 8.98 6.03
CA THR A 96 -2.50 10.30 6.64
C THR A 96 -3.58 10.28 7.71
N ASP A 97 -4.70 9.61 7.46
CA ASP A 97 -5.81 9.52 8.41
C ASP A 97 -5.42 8.69 9.62
N TYR A 98 -4.71 7.58 9.41
CA TYR A 98 -4.12 6.82 10.52
C TYR A 98 -3.19 7.68 11.39
N LEU A 99 -2.29 8.45 10.77
CA LEU A 99 -1.37 9.37 11.47
C LEU A 99 -2.10 10.46 12.26
N LYS A 100 -3.21 10.99 11.73
CA LYS A 100 -4.04 11.98 12.44
C LYS A 100 -4.70 11.38 13.67
N GLU A 101 -5.28 10.19 13.53
CA GLU A 101 -5.94 9.48 14.64
C GLU A 101 -4.96 9.11 15.76
N HIS A 102 -3.72 8.79 15.41
CA HIS A 102 -2.67 8.40 16.36
C HIS A 102 -1.73 9.55 16.75
N SER A 103 -2.03 10.79 16.34
CA SER A 103 -1.29 11.97 16.77
C SER A 103 -1.77 12.41 18.15
N GLU A 104 -0.84 12.71 19.06
CA GLU A 104 -1.17 13.18 20.43
C GLU A 104 -1.96 14.50 20.44
N ASN A 105 -2.01 15.22 19.32
CA ASN A 105 -2.76 16.47 19.14
C ASN A 105 -3.51 16.44 17.79
N PRO A 106 -4.72 15.85 17.72
CA PRO A 106 -5.49 15.84 16.48
C PRO A 106 -5.77 17.28 16.04
N LEU A 107 -5.43 17.61 14.79
CA LEU A 107 -5.73 18.93 14.22
C LEU A 107 -7.23 19.21 14.34
N PRO A 108 -7.64 20.43 14.76
CA PRO A 108 -9.06 20.77 14.82
C PRO A 108 -9.64 20.72 13.41
N THR A 109 -10.44 19.69 13.12
CA THR A 109 -11.17 19.58 11.86
C THR A 109 -12.17 20.73 11.78
N ILE A 110 -11.83 21.75 11.01
CA ILE A 110 -12.72 22.88 10.75
C ILE A 110 -13.86 22.38 9.86
N LYS A 111 -15.01 22.06 10.47
CA LYS A 111 -16.24 21.86 9.69
C LYS A 111 -16.70 23.24 9.25
N PHE A 112 -16.52 23.57 7.98
CA PHE A 112 -17.19 24.72 7.37
C PHE A 112 -18.70 24.45 7.41
N VAL A 113 -19.38 24.99 8.41
CA VAL A 113 -20.83 25.11 8.38
C VAL A 113 -21.12 26.27 7.44
N ASP A 114 -21.62 25.97 6.24
CA ASP A 114 -22.12 27.01 5.35
C ASP A 114 -23.36 27.66 6.00
N PRO A 115 -23.29 28.94 6.43
CA PRO A 115 -24.43 29.59 7.08
C PRO A 115 -25.60 29.85 6.10
N TYR A 116 -25.39 29.67 4.80
CA TYR A 116 -26.40 29.95 3.77
C TYR A 116 -27.19 28.71 3.30
N SER A 117 -26.94 27.51 3.85
CA SER A 117 -27.73 26.32 3.48
C SER A 117 -29.12 26.28 4.14
N PHE A 118 -29.38 27.16 5.13
CA PHE A 118 -30.68 27.29 5.79
C PHE A 118 -31.61 28.22 5.00
N GLY A 119 -32.28 27.67 3.99
CA GLY A 119 -33.47 28.32 3.44
C GLY A 119 -33.54 28.39 1.93
N ARG A 120 -33.87 27.26 1.30
CA ARG A 120 -34.73 27.26 0.12
C ARG A 120 -35.76 26.14 0.26
N LYS A 121 -36.87 26.47 0.94
CA LYS A 121 -38.16 25.85 0.65
C LYS A 121 -38.86 26.74 -0.37
N TYR A 122 -38.96 26.26 -1.59
CA TYR A 122 -40.05 26.67 -2.49
C TYR A 122 -41.15 25.62 -2.38
#